data_AF-A0A271KG14-F1
#
_entry.id   AF-A0A271KG14-F1
#
_cell.length_a   1.000
_cell.length_b   1.000
_cell.length_c   1.000
_cell.angle_alpha   90.00
_cell.angle_beta   90.00
_cell.angle_gamma   90.00
#
_symmetry.space_group_name_H-M   'P 1'
#
loop_
_entity.id
_entity.type
_entity.pdbx_description
1 polymer ?
#
loop_
_entity_poly.entity_id
_entity_poly.type
_entity_poly.pdbx_seq_one_letter_code
_entity_poly.pdbx_strand_id
1 'polypeptide(L)'
;MHAGFPRSVLIAVLGAVMASCAGISAQKTGAMTGYGPNPTLPKPRPTLIPTVNIAEAKGWQKGGMPTPARGLMVNAFATGLDHPRWLHVLPNGDVLVAETNAPAKDDQGFSLRKVFMDLAMKRAGAATKSANRITLLRDTNGDGIADVRMTFAEGLNSPFGMTLSKGKLYVANTDALIAFPYSNGQTRVTTPPEKIVDLPAGDINHHWTKDVIASPDGRKLYVTVGSNSNVGENGMAAEKNRAAVLEVDRSTRRTRVFASGLRNPNGLSWNPETGELWVAVNERDEIGDDLVPDYMTSVRDGAFYGWPYSYFGQNIDERVKPQRPDLVARAVKPDYALGSHTASLGLTFSKGTSLGPAYGNGAFVGQHGSWNRSVFSGYKVIFVPFRDGKPSGPPKDVLAGFIGRDSKAMGRPVGVAIDRTGALLVADDVGNVIWRVRRASRRLAGGVGE
;
A
#
# COMPACT_ATOMS: atom_id res chain seq x y z
N MET A 1 -46.90 -61.40 29.76
CA MET A 1 -46.35 -62.54 29.01
C MET A 1 -45.50 -62.00 27.86
N HIS A 2 -44.25 -62.46 27.81
CA HIS A 2 -43.28 -62.54 26.69
C HIS A 2 -43.19 -61.37 25.68
N ALA A 3 -42.14 -60.54 25.68
CA ALA A 3 -40.74 -60.78 25.29
C ALA A 3 -40.52 -60.83 23.76
N GLY A 4 -39.64 -59.95 23.23
CA GLY A 4 -39.09 -60.06 21.87
C GLY A 4 -38.44 -58.78 21.30
N PHE A 5 -37.18 -58.53 21.63
CA PHE A 5 -36.16 -57.97 20.71
C PHE A 5 -35.20 -59.14 20.36
N PRO A 6 -34.32 -59.14 19.33
CA PRO A 6 -33.84 -58.05 18.45
C PRO A 6 -33.69 -58.44 16.95
N ARG A 7 -33.29 -57.50 16.05
CA ARG A 7 -32.33 -57.78 14.95
C ARG A 7 -31.87 -56.54 14.18
N SER A 8 -30.56 -56.55 13.95
CA SER A 8 -29.63 -55.64 13.28
C SER A 8 -29.89 -55.45 11.78
N VAL A 9 -29.55 -54.28 11.21
CA VAL A 9 -28.81 -54.14 9.92
C VAL A 9 -28.00 -52.83 9.93
N LEU A 10 -26.70 -52.97 9.68
CA LEU A 10 -25.74 -51.92 9.34
C LEU A 10 -25.65 -51.83 7.81
N ILE A 11 -25.86 -50.65 7.19
CA ILE A 11 -25.34 -50.33 5.84
C ILE A 11 -24.91 -48.86 5.80
N ALA A 12 -23.61 -48.65 5.60
CA ALA A 12 -23.03 -47.42 5.07
C ALA A 12 -23.18 -47.42 3.53
N VAL A 13 -23.39 -46.26 2.90
CA VAL A 13 -22.77 -45.87 1.61
C VAL A 13 -23.02 -44.38 1.31
N LEU A 14 -21.91 -43.71 1.02
CA LEU A 14 -21.68 -42.49 0.24
C LEU A 14 -22.85 -41.96 -0.62
N GLY A 15 -23.07 -40.64 -0.54
CA GLY A 15 -23.88 -39.87 -1.47
C GLY A 15 -23.32 -38.47 -1.72
N ALA A 16 -22.31 -38.41 -2.59
CA ALA A 16 -21.89 -37.28 -3.44
C ALA A 16 -21.99 -35.83 -2.88
N VAL A 17 -20.87 -35.32 -2.37
CA VAL A 17 -20.57 -33.88 -2.39
C VAL A 17 -20.20 -33.50 -3.84
N MET A 18 -21.17 -33.00 -4.60
CA MET A 18 -20.92 -32.26 -5.84
C MET A 18 -21.92 -31.10 -6.00
N ALA A 19 -21.56 -29.94 -5.47
CA ALA A 19 -21.94 -28.59 -5.93
C ALA A 19 -21.32 -27.57 -4.95
N SER A 20 -20.47 -26.61 -5.32
CA SER A 20 -19.96 -26.20 -6.62
C SER A 20 -18.55 -25.62 -6.44
N CYS A 21 -17.61 -26.14 -7.23
CA CYS A 21 -16.21 -25.73 -7.31
C CYS A 21 -16.00 -24.38 -8.04
N ALA A 22 -16.91 -23.42 -7.88
CA ALA A 22 -16.79 -22.12 -8.55
C ALA A 22 -15.84 -21.16 -7.82
N GLY A 23 -15.60 -21.33 -6.51
CA GLY A 23 -14.70 -20.48 -5.72
C GLY A 23 -13.23 -20.89 -5.73
N ILE A 24 -12.90 -22.11 -6.17
CA ILE A 24 -11.53 -22.66 -6.16
C ILE A 24 -10.85 -22.51 -7.54
N SER A 25 -11.62 -22.20 -8.60
CA SER A 25 -11.16 -22.21 -9.99
C SER A 25 -10.48 -20.89 -10.45
N ALA A 26 -10.82 -19.75 -9.84
CA ALA A 26 -10.32 -18.44 -10.28
C ALA A 26 -8.81 -18.24 -10.05
N GLN A 27 -8.17 -19.06 -9.22
CA GLN A 27 -6.73 -18.97 -8.97
C GLN A 27 -5.93 -20.08 -9.67
N LYS A 28 -6.59 -21.12 -10.18
CA LYS A 28 -5.97 -22.14 -11.06
C LYS A 28 -6.01 -21.75 -12.54
N THR A 29 -6.87 -20.81 -12.92
CA THR A 29 -6.82 -20.18 -14.23
C THR A 29 -6.10 -18.85 -14.09
N GLY A 30 -5.01 -18.63 -14.82
CA GLY A 30 -4.23 -17.39 -14.80
C GLY A 30 -4.97 -16.14 -15.31
N ALA A 31 -6.30 -16.09 -15.18
CA ALA A 31 -7.10 -14.92 -15.45
C ALA A 31 -6.99 -13.95 -14.25
N MET A 32 -6.38 -12.79 -14.47
CA MET A 32 -6.33 -11.70 -13.47
C MET A 32 -7.69 -11.01 -13.36
N THR A 33 -8.68 -11.74 -12.87
CA THR A 33 -10.01 -11.20 -12.54
C THR A 33 -9.85 -10.06 -11.54
N GLY A 34 -10.41 -8.89 -11.84
CA GLY A 34 -10.37 -7.70 -10.97
C GLY A 34 -9.19 -6.74 -11.20
N TYR A 35 -8.31 -7.01 -12.18
CA TYR A 35 -7.27 -6.07 -12.60
C TYR A 35 -7.61 -5.42 -13.95
N GLY A 36 -7.00 -4.27 -14.23
CA GLY A 36 -7.10 -3.62 -15.54
C GLY A 36 -8.01 -2.39 -15.56
N PRO A 37 -8.08 -1.69 -16.70
CA PRO A 37 -8.92 -0.48 -16.84
C PRO A 37 -10.43 -0.78 -16.85
N ASN A 38 -10.82 -2.02 -17.14
CA ASN A 38 -12.20 -2.48 -17.21
C ASN A 38 -12.35 -3.82 -16.48
N PRO A 39 -12.20 -3.85 -15.14
CA PRO A 39 -12.39 -5.07 -14.38
C PRO A 39 -13.86 -5.48 -14.40
N THR A 40 -14.13 -6.78 -14.31
CA THR A 40 -15.46 -7.27 -13.96
C THR A 40 -15.71 -6.96 -12.49
N LEU A 41 -16.80 -6.25 -12.20
CA LEU A 41 -17.26 -5.97 -10.83
C LEU A 41 -18.41 -6.92 -10.49
N PRO A 42 -18.22 -7.93 -9.62
CA PRO A 42 -19.32 -8.78 -9.20
C PRO A 42 -20.33 -8.01 -8.36
N LYS A 43 -21.55 -8.54 -8.23
CA LYS A 43 -22.55 -7.96 -7.32
C LYS A 43 -22.08 -8.04 -5.87
N PRO A 44 -22.38 -7.04 -5.01
CA PRO A 44 -22.10 -7.10 -3.59
C PRO A 44 -22.64 -8.38 -2.94
N ARG A 45 -21.82 -9.01 -2.08
CA ARG A 45 -22.20 -10.18 -1.29
C ARG A 45 -21.95 -9.90 0.19
N PRO A 46 -22.90 -9.24 0.88
CA PRO A 46 -22.76 -9.03 2.32
C PRO A 46 -22.86 -10.38 3.04
N THR A 47 -21.99 -10.59 4.03
CA THR A 47 -22.04 -11.75 4.92
C THR A 47 -22.45 -11.29 6.32
N LEU A 48 -23.25 -12.09 7.03
CA LEU A 48 -23.65 -11.81 8.42
C LEU A 48 -22.45 -11.79 9.38
N ILE A 49 -21.40 -12.53 9.03
CA ILE A 49 -20.11 -12.55 9.72
C ILE A 49 -19.07 -12.02 8.72
N PRO A 50 -18.38 -10.90 9.01
CA PRO A 50 -17.33 -10.38 8.14
C PRO A 50 -16.21 -11.41 7.92
N THR A 51 -15.72 -11.52 6.69
CA THR A 51 -14.63 -12.44 6.34
C THR A 51 -13.29 -11.88 6.81
N VAL A 52 -12.84 -12.24 8.00
CA VAL A 52 -11.51 -11.86 8.52
C VAL A 52 -10.54 -13.03 8.37
N ASN A 53 -9.51 -12.86 7.55
CA ASN A 53 -8.41 -13.81 7.39
C ASN A 53 -7.07 -13.06 7.41
N ILE A 54 -6.47 -13.01 8.60
CA ILE A 54 -5.19 -12.32 8.81
C ILE A 54 -4.06 -13.35 8.76
N ALA A 55 -3.15 -13.18 7.79
CA ALA A 55 -1.92 -13.94 7.74
C ALA A 55 -1.10 -13.67 9.01
N GLU A 56 -0.71 -14.73 9.72
CA GLU A 56 0.17 -14.63 10.88
C GLU A 56 1.55 -14.15 10.43
N ALA A 57 2.02 -13.04 11.00
CA ALA A 57 3.35 -12.51 10.75
C ALA A 57 4.41 -13.40 11.41
N LYS A 58 5.26 -13.99 10.58
CA LYS A 58 6.39 -14.84 10.99
C LYS A 58 7.73 -14.14 10.84
N GLY A 59 7.84 -13.22 9.88
CA GLY A 59 9.10 -12.60 9.49
C GLY A 59 10.02 -13.55 8.73
N TRP A 60 11.05 -13.00 8.08
CA TRP A 60 12.04 -13.78 7.33
C TRP A 60 12.95 -14.58 8.28
N GLN A 61 13.12 -15.88 7.99
CA GLN A 61 14.16 -16.68 8.62
C GLN A 61 15.54 -16.27 8.09
N LYS A 62 16.63 -16.63 8.79
CA LYS A 62 18.00 -16.28 8.36
C LYS A 62 18.25 -16.74 6.92
N GLY A 63 18.62 -15.80 6.05
CA GLY A 63 18.86 -16.05 4.61
C GLY A 63 17.59 -16.17 3.75
N GLY A 64 16.40 -16.09 4.35
CA GLY A 64 15.14 -16.03 3.62
C GLY A 64 14.99 -14.70 2.86
N MET A 65 14.45 -14.77 1.65
CA MET A 65 14.23 -13.60 0.80
C MET A 65 12.99 -13.81 -0.09
N PRO A 66 12.33 -12.73 -0.54
CA PRO A 66 11.27 -12.83 -1.53
C PRO A 66 11.81 -13.34 -2.88
N THR A 67 10.90 -13.76 -3.75
CA THR A 67 11.22 -14.32 -5.07
C THR A 67 11.11 -13.23 -6.14
N PRO A 68 12.21 -12.83 -6.80
CA PRO A 68 12.18 -11.85 -7.88
C PRO A 68 11.67 -12.48 -9.19
N ALA A 69 11.10 -11.66 -10.06
CA ALA A 69 10.69 -12.09 -11.40
C ALA A 69 11.90 -12.57 -12.24
N ARG A 70 11.63 -13.36 -13.27
CA ARG A 70 12.68 -13.88 -14.17
C ARG A 70 13.51 -12.74 -14.76
N GLY A 71 14.83 -12.88 -14.69
CA GLY A 71 15.78 -11.89 -15.20
C GLY A 71 16.08 -10.75 -14.21
N LEU A 72 15.47 -10.78 -13.03
CA LEU A 72 15.81 -9.93 -11.89
C LEU A 72 16.50 -10.74 -10.80
N MET A 73 17.16 -10.05 -9.89
CA MET A 73 17.64 -10.60 -8.63
C MET A 73 17.31 -9.63 -7.49
N VAL A 74 17.29 -10.15 -6.26
CA VAL A 74 16.99 -9.37 -5.06
C VAL A 74 18.03 -9.65 -3.99
N ASN A 75 18.37 -8.61 -3.23
CA ASN A 75 19.11 -8.72 -1.99
C ASN A 75 18.47 -7.82 -0.93
N ALA A 76 18.77 -8.05 0.35
CA ALA A 76 18.44 -7.08 1.39
C ALA A 76 19.39 -5.89 1.26
N PHE A 77 18.85 -4.68 1.11
CA PHE A 77 19.61 -3.43 1.17
C PHE A 77 19.93 -3.08 2.62
N ALA A 78 18.95 -3.24 3.51
CA ALA A 78 19.12 -3.08 4.94
C ALA A 78 18.14 -4.00 5.69
N THR A 79 18.56 -4.52 6.84
CA THR A 79 17.77 -5.40 7.71
C THR A 79 17.75 -4.88 9.15
N GLY A 80 16.86 -5.41 9.98
CA GLY A 80 16.79 -5.04 11.40
C GLY A 80 16.30 -3.61 11.61
N LEU A 81 15.42 -3.16 10.71
CA LEU A 81 14.66 -1.93 10.87
C LEU A 81 13.47 -2.17 11.81
N ASP A 82 12.74 -1.12 12.12
CA ASP A 82 11.57 -1.13 12.98
C ASP A 82 10.37 -0.63 12.18
N HIS A 83 9.64 -1.58 11.61
CA HIS A 83 8.46 -1.33 10.79
C HIS A 83 8.70 -0.28 9.68
N PRO A 84 9.66 -0.51 8.76
CA PRO A 84 9.95 0.44 7.67
C PRO A 84 8.78 0.49 6.68
N ARG A 85 8.20 1.68 6.49
CA ARG A 85 6.96 1.83 5.69
C ARG A 85 7.15 2.65 4.42
N TRP A 86 7.93 3.72 4.46
CA TRP A 86 8.09 4.64 3.33
C TRP A 86 9.55 4.90 3.00
N LEU A 87 9.83 5.23 1.74
CA LEU A 87 11.17 5.44 1.19
C LEU A 87 11.24 6.79 0.45
N HIS A 88 12.34 7.52 0.61
CA HIS A 88 12.67 8.65 -0.23
C HIS A 88 14.15 8.65 -0.57
N VAL A 89 14.46 8.67 -1.86
CA VAL A 89 15.83 8.67 -2.37
C VAL A 89 16.26 10.11 -2.58
N LEU A 90 17.28 10.54 -1.83
CA LEU A 90 17.86 11.87 -1.90
C LEU A 90 18.75 12.03 -3.15
N PRO A 91 19.04 13.27 -3.60
CA PRO A 91 19.84 13.52 -4.80
C PRO A 91 21.25 12.90 -4.77
N ASN A 92 21.86 12.78 -3.58
CA ASN A 92 23.16 12.13 -3.41
C ASN A 92 23.11 10.58 -3.43
N GLY A 93 21.91 9.99 -3.45
CA GLY A 93 21.69 8.54 -3.43
C GLY A 93 21.41 7.96 -2.04
N ASP A 94 21.43 8.77 -0.99
CA ASP A 94 20.99 8.32 0.33
C ASP A 94 19.51 7.94 0.30
N VAL A 95 19.15 6.92 1.06
CA VAL A 95 17.76 6.47 1.19
C VAL A 95 17.28 6.84 2.58
N LEU A 96 16.29 7.70 2.65
CA LEU A 96 15.54 7.97 3.88
C LEU A 96 14.41 6.95 4.02
N VAL A 97 14.27 6.39 5.20
CA VAL A 97 13.27 5.36 5.55
C VAL A 97 12.44 5.85 6.72
N ALA A 98 11.12 5.91 6.55
CA ALA A 98 10.20 6.13 7.67
C ALA A 98 10.00 4.81 8.42
N GLU A 99 10.53 4.75 9.65
CA GLU A 99 10.29 3.68 10.61
C GLU A 99 9.14 4.14 11.51
N THR A 100 7.96 3.56 11.32
CA THR A 100 6.71 4.09 11.88
C THR A 100 5.69 2.99 12.10
N ASN A 101 4.77 3.21 13.04
CA ASN A 101 3.54 2.42 13.16
C ASN A 101 2.38 3.36 13.49
N ALA A 102 1.18 2.82 13.69
CA ALA A 102 0.01 3.60 14.10
C ALA A 102 0.31 4.41 15.38
N PRO A 103 -0.27 5.62 15.52
CA PRO A 103 -0.17 6.39 16.76
C PRO A 103 -0.67 5.58 17.94
N ALA A 104 -0.10 5.81 19.12
CA ALA A 104 -0.67 5.28 20.35
C ALA A 104 -2.11 5.78 20.48
N LYS A 105 -3.04 4.87 20.77
CA LYS A 105 -4.42 5.24 21.09
C LYS A 105 -4.49 5.53 22.59
N ASP A 106 -5.12 6.63 22.96
CA ASP A 106 -5.50 6.87 24.35
C ASP A 106 -6.45 5.75 24.82
N ASP A 107 -6.35 5.36 26.10
CA ASP A 107 -7.07 4.20 26.62
C ASP A 107 -8.58 4.49 26.70
N GLN A 108 -9.32 4.14 25.65
CA GLN A 108 -10.78 4.29 25.60
C GLN A 108 -11.56 3.22 26.41
N GLY A 109 -10.91 2.59 27.41
CA GLY A 109 -11.52 1.53 28.22
C GLY A 109 -11.65 0.18 27.50
N PHE A 110 -12.37 -0.76 28.12
CA PHE A 110 -12.58 -2.12 27.60
C PHE A 110 -13.67 -2.15 26.51
N SER A 111 -13.36 -2.77 25.37
CA SER A 111 -14.34 -3.11 24.32
C SER A 111 -13.97 -4.43 23.66
N LEU A 112 -14.95 -5.31 23.43
CA LEU A 112 -14.74 -6.58 22.74
C LEU A 112 -14.20 -6.39 21.31
N ARG A 113 -14.59 -5.31 20.63
CA ARG A 113 -14.03 -4.94 19.31
C ARG A 113 -12.54 -4.56 19.42
N LYS A 114 -12.13 -3.85 20.48
CA LYS A 114 -10.73 -3.49 20.75
C LYS A 114 -9.87 -4.73 20.97
N VAL A 115 -10.32 -5.67 21.80
CA VAL A 115 -9.60 -6.94 22.05
C VAL A 115 -9.39 -7.73 20.75
N PHE A 116 -10.42 -7.81 19.91
CA PHE A 116 -10.30 -8.50 18.61
C PHE A 116 -9.34 -7.77 17.66
N MET A 117 -9.41 -6.44 17.57
CA MET A 117 -8.52 -5.63 16.75
C MET A 117 -7.06 -5.70 17.23
N ASP A 118 -6.81 -5.68 18.54
CA ASP A 118 -5.45 -5.78 19.09
C ASP A 118 -4.85 -7.17 18.83
N LEU A 119 -5.65 -8.23 18.96
CA LEU A 119 -5.23 -9.60 18.62
C LEU A 119 -4.95 -9.73 17.12
N ALA A 120 -5.80 -9.15 16.27
CA ALA A 120 -5.62 -9.07 14.82
C ALA A 120 -4.33 -8.33 14.45
N MET A 121 -4.06 -7.17 15.04
CA MET A 121 -2.85 -6.38 14.81
C MET A 121 -1.59 -7.10 15.30
N LYS A 122 -1.65 -7.76 16.46
CA LYS A 122 -0.57 -8.61 16.96
C LYS A 122 -0.28 -9.76 16.00
N ARG A 123 -1.33 -10.44 15.52
CA ARG A 123 -1.21 -11.52 14.52
C ARG A 123 -0.63 -10.99 13.20
N ALA A 124 -0.97 -9.76 12.80
CA ALA A 124 -0.48 -9.13 11.57
C ALA A 124 0.95 -8.56 11.67
N GLY A 125 1.59 -8.59 12.85
CA GLY A 125 2.94 -8.05 13.05
C GLY A 125 2.99 -6.52 13.26
N ALA A 126 1.86 -5.88 13.56
CA ALA A 126 1.72 -4.43 13.65
C ALA A 126 1.45 -3.92 15.08
N ALA A 127 1.70 -4.72 16.12
CA ALA A 127 1.46 -4.35 17.53
C ALA A 127 2.65 -3.65 18.23
N THR A 128 3.72 -3.31 17.52
CA THR A 128 4.87 -2.58 18.09
C THR A 128 4.56 -1.09 18.20
N LYS A 129 5.19 -0.40 19.16
CA LYS A 129 5.11 1.06 19.25
C LYS A 129 5.75 1.67 18.00
N SER A 130 5.21 2.79 17.52
CA SER A 130 5.84 3.52 16.42
C SER A 130 7.24 3.99 16.82
N ALA A 131 8.22 3.69 15.98
CA ALA A 131 9.59 4.16 16.13
C ALA A 131 9.72 5.69 16.00
N ASN A 132 8.78 6.33 15.30
CA ASN A 132 8.68 7.78 15.19
C ASN A 132 9.98 8.45 14.72
N ARG A 133 10.64 7.84 13.73
CA ARG A 133 11.92 8.30 13.19
C ARG A 133 12.04 8.14 11.69
N ILE A 134 12.95 8.92 11.11
CA ILE A 134 13.48 8.72 9.77
C ILE A 134 14.91 8.22 9.91
N THR A 135 15.23 7.11 9.27
CA THR A 135 16.58 6.55 9.20
C THR A 135 17.19 6.82 7.83
N LEU A 136 18.44 7.26 7.80
CA LEU A 136 19.23 7.36 6.60
C LEU A 136 20.04 6.08 6.40
N LEU A 137 19.97 5.55 5.18
CA LEU A 137 20.74 4.41 4.70
C LEU A 137 21.61 4.85 3.52
N ARG A 138 22.89 4.44 3.53
CA ARG A 138 23.83 4.71 2.43
C ARG A 138 24.70 3.50 2.14
N ASP A 139 24.74 3.14 0.87
CA ASP A 139 25.69 2.19 0.28
C ASP A 139 26.90 2.98 -0.20
N THR A 140 28.06 2.74 0.40
CA THR A 140 29.30 3.50 0.16
C THR A 140 30.20 2.82 -0.86
N ASN A 141 30.01 1.52 -1.10
CA ASN A 141 30.88 0.71 -1.94
C ASN A 141 30.18 0.25 -3.26
N GLY A 142 28.87 0.47 -3.39
CA GLY A 142 28.07 0.16 -4.57
C GLY A 142 27.65 -1.31 -4.71
N ASP A 143 27.81 -2.13 -3.66
CA ASP A 143 27.46 -3.56 -3.68
C ASP A 143 25.96 -3.82 -3.57
N GLY A 144 25.17 -2.78 -3.28
CA GLY A 144 23.74 -2.84 -3.11
C GLY A 144 23.30 -3.15 -1.68
N ILE A 145 24.16 -3.00 -0.68
CA ILE A 145 23.90 -3.14 0.75
C ILE A 145 24.27 -1.81 1.42
N ALA A 146 23.43 -1.33 2.34
CA ALA A 146 23.72 -0.12 3.08
C ALA A 146 24.81 -0.36 4.14
N ASP A 147 25.97 0.28 3.99
CA ASP A 147 27.06 0.27 4.97
C ASP A 147 26.79 1.21 6.14
N VAL A 148 26.09 2.32 5.86
CA VAL A 148 25.83 3.38 6.83
C VAL A 148 24.35 3.39 7.17
N ARG A 149 24.05 3.35 8.47
CA ARG A 149 22.72 3.55 9.05
C ARG A 149 22.79 4.61 10.14
N MET A 150 22.03 5.69 10.00
CA MET A 150 21.97 6.78 10.98
C MET A 150 20.53 7.21 11.22
N THR A 151 20.17 7.56 12.45
CA THR A 151 18.91 8.27 12.72
C THR A 151 19.02 9.67 12.12
N PHE A 152 18.27 9.92 11.05
CA PHE A 152 18.26 11.21 10.37
C PHE A 152 17.40 12.22 11.13
N ALA A 153 16.19 11.81 11.53
CA ALA A 153 15.27 12.62 12.33
C ALA A 153 14.51 11.72 13.32
N GLU A 154 14.18 12.24 14.49
CA GLU A 154 13.49 11.52 15.58
C GLU A 154 12.48 12.42 16.27
N GLY A 155 11.65 11.85 17.15
CA GLY A 155 10.58 12.60 17.84
C GLY A 155 9.44 13.01 16.91
N LEU A 156 9.24 12.26 15.82
CA LEU A 156 8.17 12.47 14.85
C LEU A 156 6.84 11.90 15.36
N ASN A 157 5.75 12.15 14.65
CA ASN A 157 4.43 11.60 14.99
C ASN A 157 3.90 10.70 13.87
N SER A 158 4.22 9.41 13.97
CA SER A 158 3.88 8.37 13.00
C SER A 158 4.14 8.81 11.54
N PRO A 159 5.40 9.15 11.21
CA PRO A 159 5.76 9.74 9.92
C PRO A 159 5.58 8.74 8.79
N PHE A 160 5.08 9.16 7.63
CA PHE A 160 4.95 8.29 6.46
C PHE A 160 5.62 8.91 5.22
N GLY A 161 4.88 9.70 4.44
CA GLY A 161 5.40 10.33 3.23
C GLY A 161 6.49 11.36 3.50
N MET A 162 7.42 11.49 2.57
CA MET A 162 8.44 12.55 2.62
C MET A 162 8.88 12.98 1.22
N THR A 163 9.21 14.26 1.08
CA THR A 163 9.70 14.84 -0.18
C THR A 163 10.68 15.97 0.07
N LEU A 164 11.78 15.99 -0.69
CA LEU A 164 12.68 17.14 -0.75
C LEU A 164 12.17 18.17 -1.76
N SER A 165 12.10 19.46 -1.37
CA SER A 165 11.77 20.54 -2.30
C SER A 165 12.35 21.87 -1.85
N LYS A 166 13.08 22.54 -2.75
CA LYS A 166 13.71 23.87 -2.55
C LYS A 166 14.44 23.99 -1.20
N GLY A 167 15.33 23.04 -0.90
CA GLY A 167 16.19 23.05 0.30
C GLY A 167 15.49 22.68 1.61
N LYS A 168 14.25 22.16 1.56
CA LYS A 168 13.55 21.63 2.73
C LYS A 168 13.11 20.18 2.50
N LEU A 169 13.35 19.33 3.48
CA LEU A 169 12.74 18.00 3.56
C LEU A 169 11.38 18.15 4.27
N TYR A 170 10.31 17.84 3.54
CA TYR A 170 8.95 17.80 4.08
C TYR A 170 8.64 16.38 4.53
N VAL A 171 8.00 16.25 5.69
CA VAL A 171 7.59 14.97 6.27
C VAL A 171 6.13 15.08 6.67
N ALA A 172 5.31 14.16 6.17
CA ALA A 172 3.92 14.05 6.54
C ALA A 172 3.80 13.16 7.78
N ASN A 173 3.65 13.80 8.93
CA ASN A 173 3.20 13.15 10.15
C ASN A 173 1.70 12.86 10.05
N THR A 174 1.22 12.00 10.95
CA THR A 174 -0.21 11.65 11.02
C THR A 174 -1.13 12.86 11.22
N ASP A 175 -0.64 13.91 11.88
CA ASP A 175 -1.36 15.09 12.38
C ASP A 175 -0.94 16.42 11.73
N ALA A 176 0.22 16.46 11.07
CA ALA A 176 0.74 17.68 10.48
C ALA A 176 1.71 17.40 9.34
N LEU A 177 1.78 18.35 8.41
CA LEU A 177 2.92 18.45 7.50
C LEU A 177 3.99 19.31 8.18
N ILE A 178 5.19 18.77 8.35
CA ILE A 178 6.33 19.47 8.93
C ILE A 178 7.47 19.55 7.93
N ALA A 179 8.45 20.42 8.19
CA ALA A 179 9.63 20.56 7.36
C ALA A 179 10.91 20.77 8.18
N PHE A 180 12.02 20.26 7.63
CA PHE A 180 13.38 20.53 8.09
C PHE A 180 14.17 21.23 6.98
N PRO A 181 15.03 22.20 7.29
CA PRO A 181 16.09 22.60 6.37
C PRO A 181 16.93 21.38 5.99
N TYR A 182 17.30 21.28 4.71
CA TYR A 182 18.13 20.20 4.20
C TYR A 182 19.27 20.73 3.32
N SER A 183 20.48 20.28 3.62
CA SER A 183 21.66 20.46 2.78
C SER A 183 22.10 19.11 2.20
N ASN A 184 22.57 19.11 0.94
CA ASN A 184 23.04 17.88 0.30
C ASN A 184 24.17 17.23 1.12
N GLY A 185 24.07 15.92 1.36
CA GLY A 185 25.02 15.18 2.18
C GLY A 185 24.80 15.26 3.69
N GLN A 186 23.82 16.05 4.16
CA GLN A 186 23.43 16.09 5.57
C GLN A 186 22.95 14.70 6.03
N THR A 187 23.46 14.25 7.16
CA THR A 187 23.18 12.91 7.70
C THR A 187 22.26 12.91 8.92
N ARG A 188 21.96 14.08 9.50
CA ARG A 188 21.03 14.27 10.63
C ARG A 188 20.41 15.65 10.60
N VAL A 189 19.15 15.79 11.01
CA VAL A 189 18.52 17.09 11.31
C VAL A 189 18.99 17.60 12.67
N THR A 190 19.42 18.85 12.73
CA THR A 190 19.91 19.49 13.97
C THR A 190 19.02 20.63 14.44
N THR A 191 17.96 20.93 13.70
CA THR A 191 17.00 22.00 13.98
C THR A 191 15.62 21.43 14.29
N PRO A 192 14.83 22.08 15.16
CA PRO A 192 13.43 21.71 15.35
C PRO A 192 12.64 21.74 14.03
N PRO A 193 11.62 20.89 13.86
CA PRO A 193 10.76 20.94 12.69
C PRO A 193 9.94 22.23 12.65
N GLU A 194 9.79 22.79 11.46
CA GLU A 194 8.82 23.83 11.18
C GLU A 194 7.46 23.18 10.85
N LYS A 195 6.42 23.50 11.61
CA LYS A 195 5.05 23.08 11.26
C LYS A 195 4.55 23.90 10.06
N ILE A 196 4.15 23.22 8.99
CA ILE A 196 3.65 23.84 7.76
C ILE A 196 2.14 24.01 7.85
N VAL A 197 1.40 22.92 8.01
CA VAL A 197 -0.06 22.90 8.17
C VAL A 197 -0.48 21.74 9.05
N ASP A 198 -1.60 21.91 9.75
CA ASP A 198 -2.27 20.79 10.42
C ASP A 198 -2.94 19.89 9.37
N LEU A 199 -2.90 18.58 9.60
CA LEU A 199 -3.58 17.56 8.80
C LEU A 199 -4.69 16.92 9.63
N PRO A 200 -5.75 16.38 9.00
CA PRO A 200 -6.77 15.68 9.74
C PRO A 200 -6.20 14.51 10.56
N ALA A 201 -6.30 14.65 11.88
CA ALA A 201 -6.04 13.63 12.90
C ALA A 201 -7.18 13.66 13.95
N GLY A 202 -6.87 13.43 15.22
CA GLY A 202 -7.82 13.39 16.34
C GLY A 202 -8.06 11.99 16.89
N ASP A 203 -8.99 11.89 17.84
CA ASP A 203 -9.32 10.67 18.60
C ASP A 203 -9.69 9.48 17.71
N ILE A 204 -10.26 9.77 16.54
CA ILE A 204 -10.56 8.80 15.48
C ILE A 204 -9.67 9.14 14.28
N ASN A 205 -8.71 8.27 14.00
CA ASN A 205 -7.78 8.40 12.88
C ASN A 205 -7.49 7.02 12.26
N HIS A 206 -8.51 6.44 11.61
CA HIS A 206 -8.46 5.07 11.10
C HIS A 206 -7.36 4.90 10.04
N HIS A 207 -7.33 5.77 9.03
CA HIS A 207 -6.25 5.84 8.05
C HIS A 207 -5.24 6.94 8.45
N TRP A 208 -4.35 6.58 9.37
CA TRP A 208 -3.38 7.48 9.98
C TRP A 208 -2.21 7.86 9.04
N THR A 209 -1.86 7.03 8.06
CA THR A 209 -0.79 7.32 7.08
C THR A 209 -1.12 8.54 6.23
N LYS A 210 -0.12 9.36 5.93
CA LYS A 210 -0.20 10.53 5.06
C LYS A 210 1.02 10.55 4.14
N ASP A 211 0.81 10.52 2.82
CA ASP A 211 1.89 10.64 1.85
C ASP A 211 2.06 12.10 1.40
N VAL A 212 3.24 12.50 0.90
CA VAL A 212 3.47 13.85 0.37
C VAL A 212 4.44 13.86 -0.81
N ILE A 213 4.08 14.61 -1.87
CA ILE A 213 4.97 14.91 -2.99
C ILE A 213 4.94 16.40 -3.32
N ALA A 214 6.07 16.96 -3.77
CA ALA A 214 6.11 18.33 -4.28
C ALA A 214 5.66 18.39 -5.74
N SER A 215 5.04 19.51 -6.15
CA SER A 215 4.84 19.82 -7.56
C SER A 215 6.19 19.94 -8.29
N PRO A 216 6.26 19.69 -9.61
CA PRO A 216 7.53 19.77 -10.36
C PRO A 216 8.23 21.12 -10.26
N ASP A 217 7.47 22.22 -10.20
CA ASP A 217 8.01 23.58 -9.98
C ASP A 217 8.37 23.88 -8.52
N GLY A 218 7.98 22.98 -7.61
CA GLY A 218 8.16 23.08 -6.18
C GLY A 218 7.36 24.20 -5.53
N ARG A 219 6.26 24.71 -6.10
CA ARG A 219 5.41 25.73 -5.47
C ARG A 219 4.36 25.13 -4.53
N LYS A 220 3.88 23.93 -4.84
CA LYS A 220 2.81 23.23 -4.11
C LYS A 220 3.34 21.93 -3.51
N LEU A 221 2.66 21.46 -2.48
CA LEU A 221 2.81 20.11 -1.93
C LEU A 221 1.44 19.43 -2.01
N TYR A 222 1.41 18.18 -2.45
CA TYR A 222 0.20 17.36 -2.47
C TYR A 222 0.31 16.32 -1.37
N VAL A 223 -0.66 16.29 -0.46
CA VAL A 223 -0.67 15.43 0.73
C VAL A 223 -1.87 14.51 0.67
N THR A 224 -1.66 13.20 0.82
CA THR A 224 -2.80 12.26 0.91
C THR A 224 -3.37 12.21 2.32
N VAL A 225 -4.69 12.11 2.41
CA VAL A 225 -5.42 11.95 3.68
C VAL A 225 -6.49 10.88 3.48
N GLY A 226 -6.35 9.75 4.17
CA GLY A 226 -7.37 8.70 4.17
C GLY A 226 -8.60 9.03 5.03
N SER A 227 -9.68 8.31 4.78
CA SER A 227 -10.94 8.40 5.52
C SER A 227 -10.78 8.02 6.99
N ASN A 228 -11.72 8.43 7.82
CA ASN A 228 -11.83 8.01 9.21
C ASN A 228 -12.65 6.74 9.42
N SER A 229 -13.21 6.19 8.34
CA SER A 229 -14.21 5.14 8.40
C SER A 229 -14.19 4.28 7.13
N ASN A 230 -14.97 3.21 7.11
CA ASN A 230 -15.03 2.33 5.95
C ASN A 230 -15.87 2.97 4.84
N VAL A 231 -17.10 3.40 5.17
CA VAL A 231 -18.05 4.07 4.27
C VAL A 231 -18.82 5.24 4.91
N GLY A 232 -18.19 5.98 5.82
CA GLY A 232 -18.74 7.21 6.39
C GLY A 232 -19.53 7.01 7.69
N GLU A 233 -19.32 5.89 8.40
CA GLU A 233 -20.11 5.49 9.57
C GLU A 233 -20.02 6.47 10.75
N ASN A 234 -18.95 7.27 10.82
CA ASN A 234 -18.75 8.30 11.85
C ASN A 234 -19.37 9.65 11.46
N GLY A 235 -20.13 9.69 10.36
CA GLY A 235 -20.73 10.89 9.79
C GLY A 235 -19.76 11.71 8.93
N MET A 236 -20.28 12.36 7.89
CA MET A 236 -19.45 13.10 6.92
C MET A 236 -18.72 14.30 7.49
N ALA A 237 -19.16 14.83 8.65
CA ALA A 237 -18.42 15.87 9.36
C ALA A 237 -17.04 15.38 9.85
N ALA A 238 -16.94 14.12 10.29
CA ALA A 238 -15.69 13.49 10.69
C ALA A 238 -14.75 13.22 9.51
N GLU A 239 -15.26 13.32 8.27
CA GLU A 239 -14.54 13.10 7.02
C GLU A 239 -14.09 14.41 6.34
N LYS A 240 -14.21 15.55 7.02
CA LYS A 240 -13.76 16.84 6.50
C LYS A 240 -12.26 16.80 6.17
N ASN A 241 -11.91 17.18 4.93
CA ASN A 241 -10.56 17.12 4.38
C ASN A 241 -9.93 15.72 4.36
N ARG A 242 -10.74 14.66 4.47
CA ARG A 242 -10.32 13.25 4.39
C ARG A 242 -10.82 12.60 3.11
N ALA A 243 -10.35 11.37 2.87
CA ALA A 243 -10.54 10.65 1.62
C ALA A 243 -10.18 11.49 0.39
N ALA A 244 -9.02 12.14 0.47
CA ALA A 244 -8.65 13.23 -0.41
C ALA A 244 -7.14 13.32 -0.65
N VAL A 245 -6.78 14.01 -1.73
CA VAL A 245 -5.47 14.65 -1.88
C VAL A 245 -5.67 16.13 -1.57
N LEU A 246 -4.92 16.65 -0.62
CA LEU A 246 -4.88 18.07 -0.28
C LEU A 246 -3.75 18.76 -1.03
N GLU A 247 -3.98 19.96 -1.55
CA GLU A 247 -2.92 20.84 -2.06
C GLU A 247 -2.58 21.88 -0.99
N VAL A 248 -1.29 22.01 -0.69
CA VAL A 248 -0.74 23.02 0.22
C VAL A 248 0.14 23.97 -0.59
N ASP A 249 -0.19 25.27 -0.54
CA ASP A 249 0.70 26.31 -1.06
C ASP A 249 1.90 26.50 -0.13
N ARG A 250 3.12 26.34 -0.63
CA ARG A 250 4.33 26.41 0.21
C ARG A 250 4.60 27.81 0.76
N SER A 251 4.18 28.86 0.04
CA SER A 251 4.43 30.25 0.42
C SER A 251 3.40 30.75 1.42
N THR A 252 2.11 30.50 1.15
CA THR A 252 1.02 31.01 1.98
C THR A 252 0.55 30.02 3.05
N ARG A 253 1.00 28.76 2.99
CA ARG A 253 0.54 27.64 3.83
C ARG A 253 -0.98 27.43 3.78
N ARG A 254 -1.61 27.85 2.68
CA ARG A 254 -3.06 27.63 2.50
C ARG A 254 -3.27 26.22 1.99
N THR A 255 -4.23 25.54 2.59
CA THR A 255 -4.62 24.18 2.22
C THR A 255 -5.99 24.20 1.54
N ARG A 256 -6.15 23.40 0.48
CA ARG A 256 -7.43 23.11 -0.15
C ARG A 256 -7.53 21.63 -0.51
N VAL A 257 -8.75 21.13 -0.69
CA VAL A 257 -8.98 19.82 -1.31
C VAL A 257 -8.65 19.94 -2.80
N PHE A 258 -7.66 19.18 -3.27
CA PHE A 258 -7.31 19.08 -4.69
C PHE A 258 -8.18 18.05 -5.40
N ALA A 259 -8.34 16.87 -4.80
CA ALA A 259 -9.23 15.82 -5.27
C ALA A 259 -9.85 15.08 -4.07
N SER A 260 -11.05 14.56 -4.23
CA SER A 260 -11.84 13.94 -3.16
C SER A 260 -12.44 12.61 -3.57
N GLY A 261 -13.01 11.87 -2.61
CA GLY A 261 -13.64 10.57 -2.86
C GLY A 261 -12.64 9.44 -3.11
N LEU A 262 -11.41 9.61 -2.62
CA LEU A 262 -10.33 8.63 -2.65
C LEU A 262 -10.19 8.04 -1.25
N ARG A 263 -10.81 6.89 -0.94
CA ARG A 263 -10.96 6.39 0.45
C ARG A 263 -9.67 6.43 1.27
N ASN A 264 -8.61 5.77 0.80
CA ASN A 264 -7.31 5.79 1.46
C ASN A 264 -6.19 5.90 0.39
N PRO A 265 -5.88 7.12 -0.07
CA PRO A 265 -4.89 7.35 -1.10
C PRO A 265 -3.47 7.33 -0.50
N ASN A 266 -2.54 6.63 -1.14
CA ASN A 266 -1.09 6.64 -0.84
C ASN A 266 -0.29 6.36 -2.13
N GLY A 267 1.01 6.62 -2.13
CA GLY A 267 1.82 6.40 -3.33
C GLY A 267 1.59 7.46 -4.38
N LEU A 268 1.94 8.70 -4.05
CA LEU A 268 1.93 9.79 -5.03
C LEU A 268 3.15 9.69 -5.95
N SER A 269 2.92 9.75 -7.25
CA SER A 269 4.01 9.81 -8.24
C SER A 269 3.60 10.60 -9.47
N TRP A 270 4.55 11.33 -10.05
CA TRP A 270 4.33 12.08 -11.29
C TRP A 270 4.59 11.16 -12.48
N ASN A 271 3.60 11.02 -13.37
CA ASN A 271 3.79 10.35 -14.64
C ASN A 271 4.86 11.10 -15.43
N PRO A 272 5.99 10.47 -15.79
CA PRO A 272 7.11 11.16 -16.42
C PRO A 272 6.84 11.57 -17.87
N GLU A 273 5.84 10.96 -18.52
CA GLU A 273 5.45 11.22 -19.90
C GLU A 273 4.40 12.34 -19.97
N THR A 274 3.38 12.28 -19.12
CA THR A 274 2.24 13.24 -19.16
C THR A 274 2.34 14.38 -18.17
N GLY A 275 3.16 14.24 -17.12
CA GLY A 275 3.22 15.19 -16.01
C GLY A 275 2.00 15.13 -15.07
N GLU A 276 1.09 14.17 -15.25
CA GLU A 276 -0.06 14.00 -14.37
C GLU A 276 0.34 13.39 -13.02
N LEU A 277 -0.35 13.81 -11.96
CA LEU A 277 -0.21 13.19 -10.64
C LEU A 277 -0.96 11.85 -10.63
N TRP A 278 -0.36 10.80 -10.10
CA TRP A 278 -1.02 9.51 -9.90
C TRP A 278 -0.97 9.09 -8.44
N VAL A 279 -1.93 8.26 -8.03
CA VAL A 279 -2.04 7.73 -6.68
C VAL A 279 -2.58 6.30 -6.68
N ALA A 280 -2.21 5.48 -5.70
CA ALA A 280 -2.87 4.21 -5.39
C ALA A 280 -3.88 4.40 -4.26
N VAL A 281 -5.01 3.70 -4.29
CA VAL A 281 -6.09 3.86 -3.32
C VAL A 281 -6.55 2.49 -2.83
N ASN A 282 -6.65 2.34 -1.50
CA ASN A 282 -7.31 1.19 -0.90
C ASN A 282 -8.80 1.43 -0.80
N GLU A 283 -9.57 0.48 -1.32
CA GLU A 283 -11.01 0.58 -1.40
C GLU A 283 -11.73 0.04 -0.16
N ARG A 284 -13.05 0.22 -0.14
CA ARG A 284 -13.93 -0.16 0.97
C ARG A 284 -14.02 -1.67 1.17
N ASP A 285 -14.32 -2.00 2.41
CA ASP A 285 -14.46 -3.34 2.94
C ASP A 285 -15.93 -3.79 2.98
N GLU A 286 -16.12 -5.10 3.23
CA GLU A 286 -17.40 -5.72 3.63
C GLU A 286 -18.48 -5.84 2.53
N ILE A 287 -18.09 -5.90 1.25
CA ILE A 287 -19.02 -6.20 0.14
C ILE A 287 -18.63 -7.42 -0.71
N GLY A 288 -17.76 -8.26 -0.17
CA GLY A 288 -17.38 -9.57 -0.71
C GLY A 288 -15.89 -9.72 -0.98
N ASP A 289 -15.46 -10.95 -1.28
CA ASP A 289 -14.04 -11.28 -1.52
C ASP A 289 -13.48 -10.66 -2.81
N ASP A 290 -14.34 -10.39 -3.79
CA ASP A 290 -13.95 -9.97 -5.14
C ASP A 290 -14.47 -8.56 -5.48
N LEU A 291 -14.88 -7.79 -4.45
CA LEU A 291 -15.36 -6.41 -4.56
C LEU A 291 -14.99 -5.63 -3.30
N VAL A 292 -14.51 -4.39 -3.36
CA VAL A 292 -14.18 -3.55 -4.53
C VAL A 292 -12.69 -3.70 -4.86
N PRO A 293 -12.26 -3.61 -6.13
CA PRO A 293 -10.84 -3.53 -6.43
C PRO A 293 -10.21 -2.26 -5.83
N ASP A 294 -9.03 -2.40 -5.22
CA ASP A 294 -8.10 -1.28 -5.09
C ASP A 294 -7.76 -0.76 -6.49
N TYR A 295 -7.28 0.48 -6.59
CA TYR A 295 -6.96 1.05 -7.90
C TYR A 295 -5.79 2.01 -7.84
N MET A 296 -5.23 2.29 -9.02
CA MET A 296 -4.42 3.47 -9.25
C MET A 296 -5.07 4.36 -10.31
N THR A 297 -4.92 5.66 -10.17
CA THR A 297 -5.58 6.63 -11.05
C THR A 297 -4.78 7.92 -11.17
N SER A 298 -4.89 8.58 -12.32
CA SER A 298 -4.54 9.98 -12.48
C SER A 298 -5.42 10.83 -11.57
N VAL A 299 -4.85 11.81 -10.88
CA VAL A 299 -5.53 12.72 -9.95
C VAL A 299 -5.71 14.07 -10.64
N ARG A 300 -6.95 14.57 -10.63
CA ARG A 300 -7.35 15.78 -11.35
C ARG A 300 -7.93 16.80 -10.37
N ASP A 301 -7.60 18.07 -10.59
CA ASP A 301 -8.09 19.16 -9.75
C ASP A 301 -9.63 19.20 -9.75
N GLY A 302 -10.23 19.29 -8.58
CA GLY A 302 -11.68 19.33 -8.36
C GLY A 302 -12.42 18.00 -8.57
N ALA A 303 -11.72 16.92 -8.97
CA ALA A 303 -12.38 15.65 -9.25
C ALA A 303 -12.85 14.92 -7.99
N PHE A 304 -13.92 14.14 -8.15
CA PHE A 304 -14.50 13.28 -7.13
C PHE A 304 -14.45 11.82 -7.62
N TYR A 305 -13.83 10.92 -6.85
CA TYR A 305 -13.59 9.52 -7.24
C TYR A 305 -14.58 8.52 -6.61
N GLY A 306 -15.70 9.03 -6.08
CA GLY A 306 -16.87 8.22 -5.74
C GLY A 306 -17.06 7.97 -4.25
N TRP A 307 -16.01 7.78 -3.45
CA TRP A 307 -16.16 7.47 -2.03
C TRP A 307 -16.85 8.61 -1.24
N PRO A 308 -17.78 8.33 -0.31
CA PRO A 308 -18.27 7.00 0.06
C PRO A 308 -19.45 6.51 -0.78
N TYR A 309 -20.11 7.39 -1.53
CA TYR A 309 -21.40 7.14 -2.18
C TYR A 309 -21.39 6.15 -3.34
N SER A 310 -20.23 5.98 -3.99
CA SER A 310 -20.07 5.08 -5.14
C SER A 310 -18.66 4.51 -5.20
N TYR A 311 -18.50 3.40 -5.90
CA TYR A 311 -17.23 2.74 -6.11
C TYR A 311 -16.93 2.55 -7.59
N PHE A 312 -15.65 2.66 -7.93
CA PHE A 312 -15.13 2.43 -9.28
C PHE A 312 -15.94 3.15 -10.39
N GLY A 313 -16.21 4.44 -10.20
CA GLY A 313 -17.12 5.24 -11.02
C GLY A 313 -18.50 5.37 -10.37
N GLN A 314 -19.57 5.22 -11.16
CA GLN A 314 -20.94 5.54 -10.73
C GLN A 314 -21.69 4.36 -10.09
N ASN A 315 -21.00 3.29 -9.65
CA ASN A 315 -21.66 2.16 -9.00
C ASN A 315 -22.05 2.56 -7.58
N ILE A 316 -23.35 2.69 -7.31
CA ILE A 316 -23.87 3.16 -6.02
C ILE A 316 -23.51 2.19 -4.90
N ASP A 317 -23.05 2.70 -3.76
CA ASP A 317 -22.97 1.96 -2.50
C ASP A 317 -24.23 2.23 -1.68
N GLU A 318 -25.16 1.27 -1.66
CA GLU A 318 -26.48 1.44 -1.02
C GLU A 318 -26.42 1.56 0.51
N ARG A 319 -25.28 1.20 1.12
CA ARG A 319 -25.07 1.26 2.59
C ARG A 319 -24.98 2.69 3.12
N VAL A 320 -24.54 3.63 2.28
CA VAL A 320 -24.30 5.02 2.69
C VAL A 320 -25.62 5.79 2.75
N LYS A 321 -25.91 6.46 3.87
CA LYS A 321 -27.12 7.29 4.02
C LYS A 321 -26.77 8.65 4.64
N PRO A 322 -27.41 9.76 4.20
CA PRO A 322 -28.27 9.84 3.01
C PRO A 322 -27.46 9.65 1.71
N GLN A 323 -28.13 9.19 0.66
CA GLN A 323 -27.53 9.07 -0.67
C GLN A 323 -27.28 10.45 -1.29
N ARG A 324 -26.30 10.52 -2.21
CA ARG A 324 -25.93 11.75 -2.94
C ARG A 324 -25.85 11.48 -4.44
N PRO A 325 -26.99 11.34 -5.13
CA PRO A 325 -27.01 11.02 -6.56
C PRO A 325 -26.29 12.07 -7.41
N ASP A 326 -26.29 13.34 -6.98
CA ASP A 326 -25.53 14.42 -7.60
C ASP A 326 -24.01 14.19 -7.56
N LEU A 327 -23.50 13.60 -6.47
CA LEU A 327 -22.09 13.25 -6.33
C LEU A 327 -21.74 11.98 -7.12
N VAL A 328 -22.64 10.99 -7.11
CA VAL A 328 -22.46 9.75 -7.88
C VAL A 328 -22.40 10.06 -9.39
N ALA A 329 -23.28 10.93 -9.90
CA ALA A 329 -23.32 11.29 -11.32
C ALA A 329 -22.01 11.92 -11.83
N ARG A 330 -21.25 12.60 -10.96
CA ARG A 330 -19.95 13.20 -11.30
C ARG A 330 -18.74 12.35 -10.92
N ALA A 331 -18.96 11.14 -10.37
CA ALA A 331 -17.87 10.27 -9.93
C ALA A 331 -17.00 9.85 -11.11
N VAL A 332 -15.70 10.17 -11.03
CA VAL A 332 -14.70 9.77 -12.00
C VAL A 332 -14.38 8.28 -11.79
N LYS A 333 -14.50 7.51 -12.86
CA LYS A 333 -14.05 6.11 -12.88
C LYS A 333 -12.51 6.09 -12.78
N PRO A 334 -11.93 5.32 -11.84
CA PRO A 334 -10.48 5.13 -11.77
C PRO A 334 -9.88 4.53 -13.05
N ASP A 335 -8.63 4.89 -13.34
CA ASP A 335 -7.96 4.49 -14.59
C ASP A 335 -7.57 3.00 -14.62
N TYR A 336 -7.24 2.38 -13.48
CA TYR A 336 -6.78 0.99 -13.45
C TYR A 336 -7.05 0.29 -12.11
N ALA A 337 -7.73 -0.85 -12.17
CA ALA A 337 -7.95 -1.73 -11.03
C ALA A 337 -6.72 -2.58 -10.71
N LEU A 338 -6.41 -2.70 -9.43
CA LEU A 338 -5.27 -3.41 -8.86
C LEU A 338 -5.68 -4.68 -8.11
N GLY A 339 -6.92 -5.15 -8.31
CA GLY A 339 -7.48 -6.29 -7.61
C GLY A 339 -8.07 -5.93 -6.23
N SER A 340 -9.01 -6.76 -5.77
CA SER A 340 -9.66 -6.56 -4.47
C SER A 340 -8.76 -6.91 -3.30
N HIS A 341 -8.84 -6.08 -2.26
CA HIS A 341 -8.19 -6.30 -0.96
C HIS A 341 -6.67 -6.43 -1.02
N THR A 342 -6.01 -5.89 -2.07
CA THR A 342 -4.55 -6.02 -2.19
C THR A 342 -3.77 -5.15 -1.22
N ALA A 343 -4.43 -4.13 -0.64
CA ALA A 343 -3.80 -3.10 0.17
C ALA A 343 -2.62 -2.47 -0.59
N SER A 344 -2.89 -1.96 -1.79
CA SER A 344 -1.91 -1.23 -2.61
C SER A 344 -1.53 0.11 -1.96
N LEU A 345 -0.31 0.24 -1.43
CA LEU A 345 0.10 1.38 -0.61
C LEU A 345 1.22 2.23 -1.23
N GLY A 346 2.11 1.62 -2.01
CA GLY A 346 3.22 2.30 -2.67
C GLY A 346 3.01 2.35 -4.18
N LEU A 347 3.40 3.45 -4.81
CA LEU A 347 3.41 3.61 -6.26
C LEU A 347 4.60 4.47 -6.67
N THR A 348 5.37 4.03 -7.66
CA THR A 348 6.45 4.82 -8.27
C THR A 348 6.53 4.53 -9.77
N PHE A 349 6.62 5.57 -10.60
CA PHE A 349 6.85 5.39 -12.03
C PHE A 349 8.28 4.89 -12.31
N SER A 350 8.45 4.17 -13.40
CA SER A 350 9.71 3.54 -13.83
C SER A 350 10.82 4.50 -14.23
N LYS A 351 10.63 5.82 -14.11
CA LYS A 351 11.61 6.82 -14.51
C LYS A 351 12.95 6.54 -13.82
N GLY A 352 14.01 6.39 -14.63
CA GLY A 352 15.37 6.12 -14.13
C GLY A 352 15.66 4.66 -13.80
N THR A 353 14.72 3.72 -14.03
CA THR A 353 14.95 2.31 -13.75
C THR A 353 15.94 1.64 -14.72
N SER A 354 16.70 0.69 -14.18
CA SER A 354 17.65 -0.17 -14.89
C SER A 354 17.25 -1.65 -14.85
N LEU A 355 15.99 -1.98 -14.50
CA LEU A 355 15.50 -3.37 -14.41
C LEU A 355 15.34 -4.07 -15.78
N GLY A 356 15.49 -3.33 -16.87
CA GLY A 356 15.43 -3.83 -18.24
C GLY A 356 14.16 -3.40 -19.00
N PRO A 357 14.10 -3.67 -20.32
CA PRO A 357 13.08 -3.08 -21.20
C PRO A 357 11.63 -3.41 -20.80
N ALA A 358 11.40 -4.58 -20.20
CA ALA A 358 10.07 -5.01 -19.76
C ALA A 358 9.46 -4.13 -18.65
N TYR A 359 10.29 -3.29 -18.01
CA TYR A 359 9.95 -2.40 -16.92
C TYR A 359 10.23 -0.92 -17.25
N GLY A 360 10.54 -0.60 -18.51
CA GLY A 360 11.01 0.74 -18.91
C GLY A 360 9.94 1.82 -18.89
N ASN A 361 8.68 1.48 -19.21
CA ASN A 361 7.56 2.42 -19.20
C ASN A 361 6.37 1.85 -18.41
N GLY A 362 6.15 2.36 -17.21
CA GLY A 362 5.04 1.95 -16.36
C GLY A 362 5.20 2.35 -14.90
N ALA A 363 4.40 1.74 -14.03
CA ALA A 363 4.41 2.01 -12.60
C ALA A 363 4.62 0.72 -11.80
N PHE A 364 5.49 0.78 -10.79
CA PHE A 364 5.62 -0.24 -9.76
C PHE A 364 4.63 0.04 -8.64
N VAL A 365 3.99 -1.01 -8.12
CA VAL A 365 3.01 -0.90 -7.03
C VAL A 365 3.33 -1.92 -5.94
N GLY A 366 3.49 -1.44 -4.70
CA GLY A 366 3.64 -2.28 -3.51
C GLY A 366 2.28 -2.68 -2.93
N GLN A 367 2.01 -3.99 -2.86
CA GLN A 367 0.76 -4.56 -2.36
C GLN A 367 0.98 -5.25 -1.01
N HIS A 368 0.50 -4.63 0.06
CA HIS A 368 0.72 -5.04 1.45
C HIS A 368 0.01 -6.34 1.82
N GLY A 369 -1.10 -6.63 1.14
CA GLY A 369 -1.83 -7.87 1.24
C GLY A 369 -3.11 -7.81 2.06
N SER A 370 -4.06 -8.66 1.70
CA SER A 370 -5.42 -8.71 2.26
C SER A 370 -5.48 -9.21 3.69
N TRP A 371 -6.38 -8.63 4.48
CA TRP A 371 -6.86 -9.20 5.75
C TRP A 371 -8.35 -9.58 5.72
N ASN A 372 -9.11 -9.04 4.75
CA ASN A 372 -10.57 -9.12 4.67
C ASN A 372 -11.04 -9.98 3.48
N ARG A 373 -10.37 -11.11 3.23
CA ARG A 373 -10.65 -11.99 2.08
C ARG A 373 -10.41 -13.45 2.42
N SER A 374 -11.26 -14.37 1.95
CA SER A 374 -11.11 -15.80 2.24
C SER A 374 -9.79 -16.39 1.73
N VAL A 375 -9.31 -15.92 0.57
CA VAL A 375 -8.02 -16.29 0.00
C VAL A 375 -7.13 -15.05 -0.11
N PHE A 376 -5.87 -15.16 0.32
CA PHE A 376 -4.95 -14.02 0.34
C PHE A 376 -4.74 -13.40 -1.05
N SER A 377 -4.76 -12.08 -1.10
CA SER A 377 -4.54 -11.22 -2.26
C SER A 377 -3.43 -10.21 -1.94
N GLY A 378 -2.69 -9.73 -2.94
CA GLY A 378 -1.51 -8.87 -2.72
C GLY A 378 -0.27 -9.64 -2.26
N TYR A 379 0.43 -9.17 -1.21
CA TYR A 379 1.68 -9.74 -0.71
C TYR A 379 2.79 -9.81 -1.78
N LYS A 380 2.94 -8.75 -2.56
CA LYS A 380 3.88 -8.68 -3.68
C LYS A 380 4.10 -7.25 -4.16
N VAL A 381 5.09 -7.10 -5.04
CA VAL A 381 5.27 -5.91 -5.89
C VAL A 381 4.92 -6.29 -7.32
N ILE A 382 4.08 -5.47 -7.95
CA ILE A 382 3.71 -5.61 -9.35
C ILE A 382 4.21 -4.44 -10.18
N PHE A 383 4.23 -4.61 -11.50
CA PHE A 383 4.49 -3.58 -12.49
C PHE A 383 3.32 -3.50 -13.46
N VAL A 384 2.71 -2.32 -13.60
CA VAL A 384 1.67 -2.06 -14.61
C VAL A 384 2.33 -1.37 -15.81
N PRO A 385 2.31 -1.95 -17.02
CA PRO A 385 2.91 -1.34 -18.19
C PRO A 385 2.10 -0.13 -18.67
N PHE A 386 2.80 0.89 -19.19
CA PHE A 386 2.19 2.07 -19.79
C PHE A 386 2.61 2.23 -21.25
N ARG A 387 1.72 2.86 -22.02
CA ARG A 387 1.93 3.31 -23.40
C ARG A 387 1.08 4.56 -23.63
N ASP A 388 1.64 5.59 -24.25
CA ASP A 388 0.97 6.85 -24.54
C ASP A 388 0.35 7.49 -23.27
N GLY A 389 1.12 7.48 -22.17
CA GLY A 389 0.70 8.00 -20.88
C GLY A 389 -0.36 7.19 -20.12
N LYS A 390 -0.84 6.05 -20.65
CA LYS A 390 -1.93 5.26 -20.06
C LYS A 390 -1.53 3.80 -19.76
N PRO A 391 -2.16 3.15 -18.77
CA PRO A 391 -1.99 1.71 -18.54
C PRO A 391 -2.31 0.90 -19.81
N SER A 392 -1.41 0.03 -20.22
CA SER A 392 -1.42 -0.59 -21.56
C SER A 392 -1.58 -2.11 -21.56
N GLY A 393 -1.87 -2.72 -20.41
CA GLY A 393 -2.00 -4.16 -20.32
C GLY A 393 -2.02 -4.71 -18.90
N PRO A 394 -2.01 -6.05 -18.77
CA PRO A 394 -1.99 -6.72 -17.48
C PRO A 394 -0.76 -6.37 -16.63
N PRO A 395 -0.88 -6.42 -15.28
CA PRO A 395 0.28 -6.25 -14.42
C PRO A 395 1.22 -7.46 -14.53
N LYS A 396 2.48 -7.25 -14.17
CA LYS A 396 3.51 -8.29 -14.07
C LYS A 396 3.98 -8.35 -12.63
N ASP A 397 4.10 -9.54 -12.05
CA ASP A 397 4.76 -9.69 -10.76
C ASP A 397 6.25 -9.33 -10.90
N VAL A 398 6.77 -8.54 -9.95
CA VAL A 398 8.18 -8.10 -9.88
C VAL A 398 8.89 -8.78 -8.73
N LEU A 399 8.23 -8.86 -7.58
CA LEU A 399 8.75 -9.45 -6.36
C LEU A 399 7.59 -10.11 -5.59
N ALA A 400 7.66 -11.43 -5.38
CA ALA A 400 6.62 -12.24 -4.76
C ALA A 400 7.18 -13.09 -3.61
N GLY A 401 6.41 -14.03 -3.07
CA GLY A 401 6.87 -14.95 -2.03
C GLY A 401 6.87 -14.38 -0.61
N PHE A 402 6.19 -13.25 -0.40
CA PHE A 402 6.01 -12.65 0.94
C PHE A 402 5.03 -13.44 1.82
N ILE A 403 4.24 -14.34 1.23
CA ILE A 403 3.41 -15.30 1.95
C ILE A 403 3.95 -16.72 1.73
N GLY A 404 4.18 -17.43 2.82
CA GLY A 404 4.65 -18.81 2.81
C GLY A 404 3.57 -19.79 2.38
N ARG A 405 3.97 -21.03 2.07
CA ARG A 405 3.03 -22.13 1.77
C ARG A 405 2.15 -22.51 2.97
N ASP A 406 2.60 -22.17 4.18
CA ASP A 406 1.87 -22.31 5.44
C ASP A 406 0.92 -21.12 5.71
N SER A 407 0.69 -20.25 4.71
CA SER A 407 -0.16 -19.05 4.82
C SER A 407 0.32 -18.01 5.85
N LYS A 408 1.60 -18.08 6.26
CA LYS A 408 2.21 -17.10 7.15
C LYS A 408 2.90 -16.00 6.35
N ALA A 409 2.73 -14.75 6.79
CA ALA A 409 3.38 -13.60 6.17
C ALA A 409 4.85 -13.52 6.62
N MET A 410 5.76 -13.66 5.66
CA MET A 410 7.20 -13.48 5.86
C MET A 410 7.58 -11.99 5.81
N GLY A 411 6.81 -11.22 5.04
CA GLY A 411 6.91 -9.77 4.94
C GLY A 411 5.66 -9.18 4.29
N ARG A 412 5.58 -7.86 4.18
CA ARG A 412 4.47 -7.16 3.52
C ARG A 412 4.99 -5.89 2.82
N PRO A 413 4.97 -5.84 1.48
CA PRO A 413 5.44 -4.68 0.72
C PRO A 413 4.62 -3.40 0.98
N VAL A 414 5.30 -2.26 1.10
CA VAL A 414 4.66 -0.94 1.33
C VAL A 414 5.16 0.07 0.30
N GLY A 415 6.07 0.98 0.69
CA GLY A 415 6.67 1.97 -0.19
C GLY A 415 7.63 1.35 -1.20
N VAL A 416 7.64 1.91 -2.40
CA VAL A 416 8.55 1.54 -3.48
C VAL A 416 9.22 2.79 -4.07
N ALA A 417 10.51 2.71 -4.38
CA ALA A 417 11.26 3.83 -4.93
C ALA A 417 12.37 3.34 -5.87
N ILE A 418 12.70 4.12 -6.90
CA ILE A 418 13.86 3.86 -7.75
C ILE A 418 15.09 4.52 -7.12
N ASP A 419 16.14 3.74 -6.85
CA ASP A 419 17.41 4.25 -6.33
C ASP A 419 18.23 4.96 -7.43
N ARG A 420 19.33 5.61 -7.04
CA ARG A 420 20.19 6.37 -7.96
C ARG A 420 20.84 5.52 -9.06
N THR A 421 20.90 4.20 -8.88
CA THR A 421 21.45 3.25 -9.87
C THR A 421 20.37 2.66 -10.80
N GLY A 422 19.11 2.97 -10.53
CA GLY A 422 17.95 2.45 -11.25
C GLY A 422 17.43 1.11 -10.72
N ALA A 423 17.90 0.64 -9.57
CA ALA A 423 17.32 -0.51 -8.88
C ALA A 423 16.03 -0.09 -8.16
N LEU A 424 15.13 -1.05 -7.95
CA LEU A 424 13.88 -0.82 -7.22
C LEU A 424 14.08 -1.18 -5.74
N LEU A 425 13.86 -0.22 -4.85
CA LEU A 425 13.78 -0.42 -3.41
C LEU A 425 12.34 -0.72 -3.01
N VAL A 426 12.16 -1.63 -2.05
CA VAL A 426 10.86 -2.07 -1.54
C VAL A 426 10.94 -2.11 -0.01
N ALA A 427 10.10 -1.32 0.66
CA ALA A 427 9.95 -1.39 2.10
C ALA A 427 9.08 -2.59 2.49
N ASP A 428 9.57 -3.38 3.44
CA ASP A 428 8.90 -4.55 4.00
C ASP A 428 8.78 -4.37 5.52
N ASP A 429 7.59 -3.96 5.97
CA ASP A 429 7.37 -3.52 7.34
C ASP A 429 7.33 -4.67 8.34
N VAL A 430 6.69 -5.80 7.99
CA VAL A 430 6.67 -7.02 8.79
C VAL A 430 8.02 -7.72 8.76
N GLY A 431 8.70 -7.71 7.62
CA GLY A 431 10.02 -8.31 7.47
C GLY A 431 11.12 -7.52 8.17
N ASN A 432 10.89 -6.22 8.44
CA ASN A 432 11.91 -5.28 8.93
C ASN A 432 13.11 -5.15 7.99
N VAL A 433 12.85 -5.14 6.68
CA VAL A 433 13.85 -5.13 5.60
C VAL A 433 13.52 -4.06 4.56
N ILE A 434 14.54 -3.43 3.99
CA ILE A 434 14.45 -2.81 2.65
C ILE A 434 15.03 -3.80 1.66
N TRP A 435 14.21 -4.27 0.72
CA TRP A 435 14.67 -5.11 -0.38
C TRP A 435 15.14 -4.25 -1.54
N ARG A 436 16.19 -4.68 -2.22
CA ARG A 436 16.68 -4.06 -3.45
C ARG A 436 16.62 -5.05 -4.60
N VAL A 437 15.79 -4.74 -5.59
CA VAL A 437 15.60 -5.53 -6.79
C VAL A 437 16.39 -4.88 -7.91
N ARG A 438 17.20 -5.67 -8.62
CA ARG A 438 18.00 -5.22 -9.75
C ARG A 438 17.93 -6.22 -10.90
N ARG A 439 18.35 -5.80 -12.09
CA ARG A 439 18.51 -6.73 -13.22
C ARG A 439 19.57 -7.78 -12.87
N ALA A 440 19.29 -9.04 -13.20
CA ALA A 440 20.27 -10.10 -13.07
C ALA A 440 21.39 -9.90 -14.11
N SER A 441 22.66 -9.98 -13.70
CA SER A 441 23.77 -10.03 -14.64
C SER A 441 23.63 -11.30 -15.48
N ARG A 442 23.75 -11.19 -16.81
CA ARG A 442 23.96 -12.37 -17.64
C ARG A 442 25.29 -12.98 -17.18
N ARG A 443 25.25 -14.17 -16.57
CA ARG A 443 26.43 -15.03 -16.56
C ARG A 443 26.73 -15.27 -18.04
N LEU A 444 27.83 -14.73 -18.55
CA LEU A 444 28.39 -15.21 -19.80
C LEU A 444 28.57 -16.71 -19.59
N ALA A 445 27.86 -17.53 -20.36
CA ALA A 445 28.18 -18.95 -20.43
C ALA A 445 29.63 -19.00 -20.90
N GLY A 446 30.54 -19.27 -19.97
CA GLY A 446 31.93 -19.50 -20.28
C GLY A 446 31.96 -20.66 -21.25
N GLY A 447 32.35 -20.37 -22.50
CA GLY A 447 32.80 -21.39 -23.40
C GLY A 447 33.95 -22.11 -22.72
N VAL A 448 33.74 -23.38 -22.41
CA VAL A 448 34.84 -24.32 -22.34
C VAL A 448 34.81 -25.03 -23.68
N GLY A 449 35.57 -24.46 -24.62
CA GLY A 449 36.19 -25.28 -25.63
C GLY A 449 37.38 -25.96 -24.96
N GLU A 450 37.41 -27.28 -25.02
CA GLU A 450 38.48 -28.08 -25.64
C GLU A 450 37.87 -29.38 -26.13
#